data_AF-A0A920NXU6-F1
#
_entry.id   AF-A0A920NXU6-F1
#
_cell.length_a   1.000
_cell.length_b   1.000
_cell.length_c   1.000
_cell.angle_alpha   90.00
_cell.angle_beta   90.00
_cell.angle_gamma   90.00
#
_symmetry.space_group_name_H-M   'P 1'
#
loop_
_entity.id
_entity.type
_entity.pdbx_description
1 polymer ?
#
loop_
_entity_poly.entity_id
_entity_poly.type
_entity_poly.pdbx_seq_one_letter_code
_entity_poly.pdbx_strand_id
1 'polypeptide(L)'
;MNYILGDLIERNISFQVLISLLIVLVAISGIDLIFLFLNELSDLTESYTLNAIFIYCLKSFPYRIFDLTSYICLIGQISLGLWDP
;
A
#
# COMPACT_ATOMS: atom_id res chain seq x y z
N MET A 1 28.30 2.77 19.08
CA MET A 1 28.22 3.15 17.65
C MET A 1 26.76 3.03 17.19
N ASN A 2 25.88 3.92 17.67
CA ASN A 2 24.44 3.92 17.39
C ASN A 2 23.97 5.34 16.99
N TYR A 3 24.73 6.03 16.14
CA TYR A 3 24.33 7.34 15.61
C TYR A 3 23.32 7.25 14.45
N ILE A 4 22.93 6.03 14.06
CA ILE A 4 22.07 5.79 12.88
C ILE A 4 20.57 5.79 13.25
N LEU A 5 20.22 5.54 14.52
CA LEU A 5 18.82 5.28 14.93
C LEU A 5 18.10 6.48 15.58
N GLY A 6 18.70 7.67 15.54
CA GLY A 6 18.10 8.86 16.12
C GLY A 6 17.89 8.79 17.63
N ASP A 7 17.35 9.85 18.22
CA ASP A 7 16.92 9.86 19.62
C ASP A 7 15.76 8.86 19.85
N LEU A 8 15.54 8.46 21.10
CA LEU A 8 14.44 7.55 21.48
C LEU A 8 13.07 8.07 21.00
N ILE A 9 12.92 9.40 20.99
CA ILE A 9 11.73 10.12 20.52
C ILE A 9 11.58 9.98 19.01
N GLU A 10 12.64 10.21 18.24
CA GLU A 10 12.63 10.10 16.77
C GLU A 10 12.28 8.68 16.32
N ARG A 11 12.81 7.66 17.00
CA ARG A 11 12.49 6.26 16.68
C ARG A 11 11.03 5.93 16.94
N ASN A 12 10.44 6.47 18.00
CA ASN A 12 9.04 6.21 18.32
C ASN A 12 8.09 6.88 17.31
N ILE A 13 8.39 8.12 16.93
CA ILE A 13 7.66 8.85 15.90
C ILE A 13 7.78 8.11 14.56
N SER A 14 9.00 7.73 14.15
CA SER A 14 9.21 6.99 12.90
C SER A 14 8.46 5.66 12.87
N PHE A 15 8.40 4.94 13.99
CA PHE A 15 7.67 3.68 14.08
C PHE A 15 6.14 3.88 13.97
N GLN A 16 5.61 4.93 14.59
CA GLN A 16 4.21 5.32 14.47
C GLN A 16 3.84 5.68 13.02
N VAL A 17 4.69 6.44 12.34
CA VAL A 17 4.52 6.78 10.91
C VAL A 17 4.55 5.52 10.04
N LEU A 18 5.50 4.62 10.29
CA LEU A 18 5.64 3.39 9.53
C LEU A 18 4.39 2.51 9.65
N ILE A 19 3.82 2.37 10.86
CA ILE A 19 2.58 1.62 11.09
C ILE A 19 1.41 2.27 10.35
N SER A 20 1.26 3.60 10.45
CA SER A 20 0.20 4.34 9.74
C SER A 20 0.29 4.10 8.23
N LEU A 21 1.50 4.21 7.69
CA LEU A 21 1.79 4.01 6.27
C LEU A 21 1.45 2.58 5.82
N LEU A 22 1.77 1.58 6.65
CA LEU A 22 1.49 0.17 6.37
C LEU A 22 -0.02 -0.12 6.34
N ILE A 23 -0.79 0.44 7.28
CA ILE A 23 -2.26 0.29 7.32
C ILE A 23 -2.89 0.89 6.05
N VAL A 24 -2.50 2.12 5.69
CA VAL A 24 -3.03 2.78 4.50
C VAL A 24 -2.65 2.01 3.22
N LEU A 25 -1.42 1.49 3.15
CA LEU A 25 -0.96 0.67 2.03
C LEU A 25 -1.80 -0.59 1.85
N VAL A 26 -2.09 -1.30 2.94
CA VAL A 26 -2.95 -2.50 2.90
C VAL A 26 -4.37 -2.14 2.49
N ALA A 27 -4.93 -1.06 3.03
CA ALA A 27 -6.29 -0.63 2.69
C ALA A 27 -6.44 -0.28 1.20
N ILE A 28 -5.55 0.56 0.67
CA ILE A 28 -5.62 1.00 -0.72
C ILE A 28 -5.30 -0.16 -1.67
N SER A 29 -4.21 -0.91 -1.42
CA SER A 29 -3.86 -2.05 -2.28
C SER A 29 -4.95 -3.14 -2.28
N GLY A 30 -5.64 -3.35 -1.16
CA GLY A 30 -6.76 -4.31 -1.08
C GLY A 30 -7.94 -3.91 -1.94
N ILE A 31 -8.40 -2.66 -1.82
CA ILE A 31 -9.50 -2.11 -2.64
C ILE A 31 -9.12 -2.16 -4.13
N ASP A 32 -7.89 -1.76 -4.43
CA ASP A 32 -7.34 -1.70 -5.77
C ASP A 32 -7.25 -3.09 -6.45
N LEU A 33 -6.91 -4.13 -5.67
CA LEU A 33 -6.92 -5.53 -6.10
C LEU A 33 -8.36 -6.01 -6.37
N ILE A 34 -9.32 -5.69 -5.50
CA ILE A 34 -10.73 -6.05 -5.68
C ILE A 34 -11.29 -5.45 -6.97
N PHE A 35 -10.99 -4.18 -7.25
CA PHE A 35 -11.39 -3.52 -8.49
C PHE A 35 -10.75 -4.15 -9.73
N LEU A 36 -9.45 -4.49 -9.67
CA LEU A 36 -8.77 -5.15 -10.79
C LEU A 36 -9.39 -6.53 -11.07
N PHE A 37 -9.68 -7.29 -10.01
CA PHE A 37 -10.34 -8.59 -10.12
C PHE A 37 -11.74 -8.48 -10.72
N LEU A 38 -12.54 -7.49 -10.27
CA LEU A 38 -13.86 -7.22 -10.85
C LEU A 38 -13.78 -6.78 -12.32
N ASN A 39 -12.77 -5.99 -12.68
CA ASN A 39 -12.60 -5.51 -14.04
C ASN A 39 -12.25 -6.66 -14.99
N GLU A 40 -11.30 -7.53 -14.61
CA GLU A 40 -10.93 -8.73 -15.38
C GLU A 40 -12.10 -9.74 -15.46
N LEU A 41 -12.93 -9.83 -14.43
CA LEU A 41 -14.14 -10.66 -14.46
C LEU A 41 -15.27 -10.03 -15.30
N SER A 42 -15.31 -8.71 -15.45
CA SER A 42 -16.27 -8.04 -16.32
C SER A 42 -15.91 -8.17 -17.80
N ASP A 43 -14.63 -8.42 -18.12
CA ASP A 43 -14.11 -8.54 -19.49
C ASP A 43 -13.96 -10.03 -19.94
N LEU A 44 -14.81 -10.90 -19.39
CA LEU A 44 -14.81 -12.34 -19.65
C LEU A 44 -14.92 -12.65 -21.15
N THR A 45 -13.81 -13.07 -21.75
CA THR A 45 -13.76 -13.75 -23.06
C THR A 45 -13.28 -15.20 -22.86
N GLU A 46 -13.88 -16.12 -23.62
CA GLU A 46 -13.81 -17.60 -23.60
C GLU A 46 -12.42 -18.27 -23.43
N SER A 47 -11.30 -17.54 -23.52
CA SER A 47 -9.94 -18.09 -23.40
C SER A 47 -9.21 -17.72 -22.09
N TYR A 48 -9.79 -16.88 -21.24
CA TYR A 48 -9.15 -16.38 -20.02
C TYR A 48 -9.61 -17.18 -18.80
N THR A 49 -8.75 -18.08 -18.31
CA THR A 49 -9.04 -18.91 -17.14
C THR A 49 -8.86 -18.09 -15.86
N LEU A 50 -9.69 -18.36 -14.83
CA LEU A 50 -9.60 -17.73 -13.49
C LEU A 50 -8.17 -17.78 -12.91
N ASN A 51 -7.41 -18.81 -13.25
CA ASN A 51 -6.03 -18.99 -12.83
C ASN A 51 -5.07 -17.96 -13.48
N ALA A 52 -5.31 -17.60 -14.74
CA ALA A 52 -4.56 -16.55 -15.44
C ALA A 52 -4.86 -15.16 -14.87
N ILE A 53 -6.12 -14.87 -14.51
CA ILE A 53 -6.53 -13.63 -13.83
C ILE A 53 -5.83 -13.51 -12.48
N PHE A 54 -5.78 -14.61 -11.70
CA PHE A 54 -5.11 -14.60 -10.40
C PHE A 54 -3.60 -14.34 -10.51
N ILE A 55 -2.92 -14.98 -11.46
CA ILE A 55 -1.49 -14.75 -11.73
C ILE A 55 -1.24 -13.33 -12.23
N TYR A 56 -2.12 -12.80 -13.09
CA TYR A 56 -2.02 -11.43 -13.58
C TYR A 56 -2.19 -10.42 -12.45
N CYS A 57 -3.20 -10.60 -11.60
CA CYS A 57 -3.45 -9.78 -10.43
C CYS A 57 -2.26 -9.80 -9.47
N LEU A 58 -1.66 -10.98 -9.24
CA LEU A 58 -0.48 -11.14 -8.40
C LEU A 58 0.78 -10.50 -8.99
N LYS A 59 0.97 -10.55 -10.32
CA LYS A 59 2.10 -9.90 -11.01
C LYS A 59 1.96 -8.37 -11.03
N SER A 60 0.74 -7.86 -11.11
CA SER A 60 0.46 -6.42 -11.11
C SER A 60 0.53 -5.81 -9.70
N PHE A 61 0.34 -6.62 -8.66
CA PHE A 61 0.38 -6.22 -7.26
C PHE A 61 1.68 -5.48 -6.82
N PRO A 62 2.90 -5.99 -7.06
CA PRO A 62 4.13 -5.29 -6.65
C PRO A 62 4.33 -3.96 -7.37
N TYR A 63 3.91 -3.85 -8.64
CA TYR A 63 4.02 -2.61 -9.41
C TYR A 63 3.10 -1.53 -8.85
N ARG A 64 1.85 -1.89 -8.53
CA ARG A 64 0.86 -0.97 -7.96
C ARG A 64 1.22 -0.49 -6.56
N ILE A 65 1.76 -1.38 -5.72
CA ILE A 65 2.29 -0.97 -4.40
C ILE A 65 3.37 0.10 -4.55
N PHE A 66 4.26 -0.03 -5.54
CA PHE A 66 5.35 0.92 -5.75
C PHE A 66 4.86 2.30 -6.23
N ASP A 67 3.87 2.32 -7.12
CA ASP A 67 3.24 3.57 -7.55
C ASP A 67 2.47 4.24 -6.39
N LEU A 68 1.81 3.43 -5.55
CA LEU A 68 1.05 3.92 -4.42
C LEU A 68 1.94 4.40 -3.26
N THR A 69 3.16 3.89 -3.10
CA THR A 69 4.05 4.27 -1.98
C THR A 69 4.27 5.78 -1.86
N SER A 70 4.43 6.48 -2.98
CA SER A 70 4.62 7.95 -2.98
C SER A 70 3.38 8.69 -2.45
N TYR A 71 2.18 8.25 -2.84
CA TYR A 71 0.92 8.81 -2.37
C TYR A 71 0.67 8.52 -0.89
N ILE A 72 0.96 7.28 -0.47
CA ILE A 72 0.79 6.85 0.92
C ILE A 72 1.75 7.61 1.84
N CYS A 73 2.96 7.92 1.38
CA CYS A 73 3.92 8.73 2.15
C CYS A 73 3.40 10.14 2.42
N LEU A 74 2.79 10.80 1.43
CA LEU A 74 2.15 12.11 1.60
C LEU A 74 0.96 12.04 2.58
N ILE A 75 0.10 11.03 2.45
CA ILE A 75 -1.04 10.83 3.36
C ILE A 75 -0.56 10.57 4.80
N GLY A 76 0.49 9.76 4.97
CA GLY A 76 1.11 9.47 6.25
C GLY A 76 1.62 10.73 6.96
N GLN A 77 2.25 11.65 6.21
CA GLN A 77 2.70 12.94 6.75
C GLN A 77 1.53 13.84 7.18
N ILE A 78 0.43 13.85 6.43
CA ILE A 78 -0.77 14.61 6.79
C ILE A 78 -1.40 14.05 8.08
N SER A 79 -1.40 12.73 8.26
CA SER A 79 -1.96 12.10 9.48
C SER A 79 -1.18 12.43 10.76
N LEU A 80 0.12 12.76 10.68
CA LEU A 80 0.89 13.27 11.82
C LEU A 80 0.44 14.68 12.22
N GLY A 81 0.28 15.58 11.24
CA GLY A 81 -0.13 16.97 11.49
C GLY A 81 -1.55 17.12 12.03
N LEU A 82 -2.38 16.07 11.97
CA LEU A 82 -3.73 16.05 12.55
C LEU A 82 -3.76 15.56 14.01
N TRP A 83 -2.70 14.89 14.48
CA TRP A 83 -2.59 14.36 15.84
C TRP A 83 -1.86 15.30 16.81
N ASP A 84 -1.35 16.43 16.33
CA ASP A 84 -0.92 17.54 17.18
C ASP A 84 -2.14 18.41 17.52
N PRO A 85 -2.61 18.44 18.78
CA PRO A 85 -3.69 19.33 19.23
C PRO A 85 -3.27 20.81 19.25
#